data_AF-A0A1Q9XHP7-F1
#
_entry.id   AF-A0A1Q9XHP7-F1
#
_cell.length_a   1.000
_cell.length_b   1.000
_cell.length_c   1.000
_cell.angle_alpha   90.00
_cell.angle_beta   90.00
_cell.angle_gamma   90.00
#
_symmetry.space_group_name_H-M   'P 1'
#
loop_
_entity.id
_entity.type
_entity.pdbx_description
1 polymer ?
#
loop_
_entity_poly.entity_id
_entity_poly.type
_entity_poly.pdbx_seq_one_letter_code
_entity_poly.pdbx_strand_id
1 'polypeptide(L)'
;MSPYFNIQLFHMDRKLCAAARYRLDWSIDRLAIQSGVSALAIEQYESGFRKLKPISLQAIAYAFEAEKLMFFPGQPVMTGGNVRGACPDPRLSSDYSQIE
;
A
#
# COMPACT_ATOMS: atom_id res chain seq x y z
N MET A 1 16.66 -14.22 19.33
CA MET A 1 16.29 -13.02 18.55
C MET A 1 16.21 -13.45 17.08
N SER A 2 15.03 -13.53 16.48
CA SER A 2 14.91 -14.00 15.08
C SER A 2 15.43 -12.92 14.12
N PRO A 3 16.40 -13.21 13.24
CA PRO A 3 16.96 -12.23 12.30
C PRO A 3 16.00 -11.84 11.16
N TYR A 4 14.84 -12.49 11.05
CA TYR A 4 13.85 -12.24 10.00
C TYR A 4 12.83 -11.14 10.34
N PHE A 5 13.01 -10.43 11.46
CA PHE A 5 11.99 -9.52 11.98
C PHE A 5 11.88 -8.16 11.27
N ASN A 6 12.68 -7.91 10.22
CA ASN A 6 12.83 -6.57 9.67
C ASN A 6 12.76 -6.49 8.14
N ILE A 7 12.06 -7.41 7.50
CA ILE A 7 11.42 -7.07 6.23
C ILE A 7 10.18 -6.28 6.66
N GLN A 8 10.19 -4.96 6.54
CA GLN A 8 8.95 -4.18 6.58
C GLN A 8 8.10 -4.69 5.42
N LEU A 9 7.27 -5.71 5.68
CA LEU A 9 6.47 -6.32 4.61
C LEU A 9 5.48 -5.30 4.02
N PHE A 10 5.15 -4.23 4.76
CA PHE A 10 4.20 -3.20 4.33
C PHE A 10 4.67 -1.80 4.69
N HIS A 11 4.79 -0.95 3.67
CA HIS A 11 5.17 0.46 3.79
C HIS A 11 3.96 1.40 3.80
N MET A 12 2.83 0.93 4.35
CA MET A 12 1.62 1.72 4.46
C MET A 12 1.61 2.52 5.76
N ASP A 13 1.89 3.82 5.66
CA ASP A 13 1.72 4.78 6.75
C ASP A 13 0.26 5.25 6.87
N ARG A 14 -0.12 5.84 8.00
CA ARG A 14 -1.47 6.34 8.27
C ARG A 14 -1.98 7.32 7.22
N LYS A 15 -1.07 8.16 6.69
CA LYS A 15 -1.38 9.12 5.63
C LYS A 15 -1.70 8.41 4.31
N LEU A 16 -0.96 7.33 4.00
CA LEU A 16 -1.19 6.52 2.81
C LEU A 16 -2.48 5.71 2.92
N CYS A 17 -2.81 5.19 4.10
CA CYS A 17 -4.09 4.53 4.36
C CYS A 17 -5.27 5.49 4.07
N ALA A 18 -5.25 6.68 4.66
CA ALA A 18 -6.29 7.69 4.41
C ALA A 18 -6.34 8.09 2.92
N ALA A 19 -5.19 8.33 2.30
CA ALA A 19 -5.12 8.70 0.88
C ALA A 19 -5.65 7.60 -0.05
N ALA A 20 -5.35 6.33 0.23
CA ALA A 20 -5.86 5.19 -0.52
C ALA A 20 -7.38 5.07 -0.39
N ARG A 21 -7.89 5.23 0.84
CA ARG A 21 -9.32 5.25 1.12
C ARG A 21 -10.04 6.37 0.35
N TYR A 22 -9.51 7.60 0.38
CA TYR A 22 -10.07 8.71 -0.39
C TYR A 22 -10.02 8.47 -1.90
N ARG A 23 -8.95 7.83 -2.40
CA ARG A 23 -8.80 7.53 -3.84
C ARG A 23 -9.85 6.54 -4.35
N LEU A 24 -10.26 5.59 -3.51
CA LEU A 24 -11.30 4.60 -3.84
C LEU A 24 -12.71 5.07 -3.49
N ASP A 25 -12.86 6.29 -2.96
CA ASP A 25 -14.12 6.79 -2.40
C ASP A 25 -14.73 5.83 -1.35
N TRP A 26 -13.86 5.31 -0.48
CA TRP A 26 -14.26 4.39 0.58
C TRP A 26 -14.57 5.14 1.88
N SER A 27 -15.65 4.76 2.54
CA SER A 27 -15.86 5.12 3.94
C SER A 27 -14.98 4.27 4.86
N ILE A 28 -14.81 4.70 6.11
CA ILE A 28 -14.12 3.89 7.13
C ILE A 28 -14.84 2.55 7.31
N ASP A 29 -16.18 2.56 7.31
CA ASP A 29 -16.98 1.33 7.42
C ASP A 29 -16.77 0.38 6.26
N ARG A 30 -16.66 0.91 5.03
CA ARG A 30 -16.36 0.09 3.85
C ARG A 30 -14.98 -0.56 3.96
N LEU A 31 -13.97 0.20 4.39
CA LEU A 31 -12.64 -0.37 4.62
C LEU A 31 -12.63 -1.41 5.74
N ALA A 32 -13.42 -1.18 6.80
CA ALA A 32 -13.58 -2.13 7.90
C ALA A 32 -14.16 -3.47 7.42
N ILE A 33 -15.20 -3.41 6.57
CA ILE A 33 -15.80 -4.60 5.97
C ILE A 33 -14.80 -5.33 5.07
N GLN A 34 -14.08 -4.62 4.21
CA GLN A 34 -13.14 -5.22 3.25
C GLN A 34 -11.90 -5.84 3.94
N SER A 35 -11.39 -5.18 4.98
CA SER A 35 -10.18 -5.63 5.69
C SER A 35 -10.46 -6.53 6.90
N GLY A 36 -11.70 -6.60 7.38
CA GLY A 36 -12.06 -7.27 8.64
C GLY A 36 -11.51 -6.57 9.90
N VAL A 37 -10.92 -5.37 9.77
CA VAL A 37 -10.43 -4.57 10.89
C VAL A 37 -11.56 -3.68 11.40
N SER A 38 -11.65 -3.48 12.72
CA SER A 38 -12.65 -2.60 13.32
C SER A 38 -12.58 -1.17 12.77
N ALA A 39 -13.74 -0.59 12.42
CA ALA A 39 -13.87 0.80 11.97
C ALA A 39 -13.24 1.80 12.95
N LEU A 40 -13.48 1.62 14.26
CA LEU A 40 -12.88 2.45 15.30
C LEU A 40 -11.34 2.36 15.31
N ALA A 41 -10.78 1.18 15.05
CA ALA A 41 -9.34 0.99 15.01
C ALA A 41 -8.71 1.66 13.77
N ILE A 42 -9.42 1.66 12.64
CA ILE A 42 -9.04 2.37 11.42
C ILE A 42 -9.09 3.89 11.65
N GLU A 43 -10.17 4.40 12.24
CA GLU A 43 -10.32 5.83 12.54
C GLU A 43 -9.22 6.33 13.51
N GLN A 44 -8.96 5.60 14.58
CA GLN A 44 -7.89 5.90 15.54
C GLN A 44 -6.50 5.84 14.90
N TYR A 45 -6.34 4.99 13.89
CA TYR A 45 -5.09 4.90 13.14
C TYR A 45 -4.90 6.07 12.18
N GLU A 46 -5.90 6.41 11.38
CA GLU A 46 -5.85 7.56 10.45
C GLU A 46 -5.63 8.88 11.21
N SER A 47 -6.32 9.07 12.34
CA SER A 47 -6.13 10.24 13.22
C SER A 47 -4.75 10.27 13.90
N GLY A 48 -4.06 9.14 13.99
CA GLY A 48 -2.76 9.01 14.67
C GLY A 48 -2.87 8.81 16.18
N PHE A 49 -4.08 8.64 16.72
CA PHE A 49 -4.30 8.33 18.13
C PHE A 49 -3.68 6.99 18.53
N ARG A 50 -3.72 5.99 17.64
CA ARG A 50 -3.25 4.63 17.92
C ARG A 50 -2.44 4.05 16.77
N LYS A 51 -1.42 3.25 17.09
CA LYS A 51 -0.76 2.37 16.13
C LYS A 51 -1.48 1.02 16.01
N LEU A 52 -1.74 0.57 14.79
CA LEU A 52 -2.27 -0.76 14.51
C LEU A 52 -1.21 -1.84 14.69
N LYS A 53 -1.66 -3.07 14.97
CA LYS A 53 -0.78 -4.24 14.96
C LYS A 53 -0.35 -4.54 13.52
N PRO A 54 0.84 -5.12 13.29
CA PRO A 54 1.31 -5.47 11.95
C PRO A 54 0.32 -6.33 11.15
N ILE A 55 -0.35 -7.29 11.81
CA ILE A 55 -1.36 -8.15 11.16
C ILE A 55 -2.58 -7.35 10.66
N SER A 56 -3.00 -6.32 11.39
CA SER A 56 -4.14 -5.48 11.00
C SER A 56 -3.75 -4.53 9.86
N LEU A 57 -2.53 -3.98 9.90
CA LEU A 57 -1.99 -3.23 8.78
C LEU A 57 -1.92 -4.09 7.53
N GLN A 58 -1.56 -5.36 7.70
CA GLN A 58 -1.49 -6.29 6.58
C GLN A 58 -2.86 -6.59 5.97
N ALA A 59 -3.88 -6.83 6.79
CA ALA A 59 -5.23 -7.04 6.30
C ALA A 59 -5.77 -5.82 5.53
N ILE A 60 -5.46 -4.61 6.00
CA ILE A 60 -5.81 -3.36 5.31
C ILE A 60 -5.05 -3.23 3.98
N ALA A 61 -3.74 -3.50 3.98
CA ALA A 61 -2.93 -3.45 2.75
C ALA A 61 -3.46 -4.42 1.70
N TYR A 62 -3.79 -5.65 2.09
CA TYR A 62 -4.37 -6.65 1.19
C TYR A 62 -5.71 -6.23 0.60
N ALA A 63 -6.58 -5.58 1.40
CA ALA A 63 -7.85 -5.04 0.92
C ALA A 63 -7.64 -3.97 -0.16
N PHE A 64 -6.60 -3.15 -0.03
CA PHE A 64 -6.24 -2.15 -1.05
C PHE A 64 -5.57 -2.78 -2.28
N GLU A 65 -4.75 -3.81 -2.10
CA GLU A 65 -4.13 -4.56 -3.22
C GLU A 65 -5.16 -5.25 -4.10
N ALA A 66 -6.27 -5.72 -3.53
CA ALA A 66 -7.41 -6.24 -4.28
C ALA A 66 -7.99 -5.21 -5.27
N GLU A 67 -7.90 -3.92 -4.93
CA GLU A 67 -8.27 -2.78 -5.78
C GLU A 67 -7.09 -2.24 -6.61
N LYS A 68 -6.02 -3.03 -6.74
CA LYS A 68 -4.81 -2.72 -7.53
C LYS A 68 -4.04 -1.50 -7.02
N LEU A 69 -4.19 -1.16 -5.74
CA LEU A 69 -3.36 -0.17 -5.06
C LEU A 69 -2.09 -0.81 -4.51
N MET A 70 -0.99 -0.10 -4.59
CA MET A 70 0.33 -0.57 -4.14
C MET A 70 0.99 0.51 -3.28
N PHE A 71 1.71 0.08 -2.24
CA PHE A 71 2.41 0.96 -1.31
C PHE A 71 3.91 0.70 -1.35
N PHE A 72 4.67 1.70 -1.82
CA PHE A 72 6.13 1.67 -1.82
C PHE A 72 6.69 2.68 -0.82
N PRO A 73 7.84 2.39 -0.19
CA PRO A 73 8.44 3.31 0.77
C PRO A 73 8.82 4.63 0.10
N GLY A 74 8.37 5.73 0.71
CA GLY A 74 8.65 7.09 0.22
C GLY A 74 7.84 7.51 -1.01
N GLN A 75 6.93 6.67 -1.51
CA GLN A 75 6.10 6.97 -2.67
C GLN A 75 4.64 7.24 -2.28
N PRO A 76 3.92 8.10 -3.03
CA PRO A 76 2.48 8.23 -2.87
C PRO A 76 1.75 6.94 -3.27
N VAL A 77 0.47 6.82 -2.94
CA VAL A 77 -0.36 5.65 -3.29
C VAL A 77 -0.32 5.41 -4.80
N MET A 78 0.19 4.25 -5.20
CA MET A 78 0.33 3.88 -6.60
C MET A 78 -0.82 2.99 -7.03
N THR A 79 -1.17 3.05 -8.31
CA THR A 79 -2.05 2.08 -8.97
C THR A 79 -1.22 1.31 -9.99
N GLY A 80 -1.59 0.07 -10.31
CA GLY A 80 -0.89 -0.71 -11.36
C GLY A 80 -0.77 0.02 -12.72
N GLY A 81 -1.63 1.01 -13.00
CA GLY A 81 -1.54 1.85 -14.21
C GLY A 81 -0.45 2.93 -14.17
N ASN A 82 0.02 3.33 -12.99
CA ASN A 82 1.12 4.28 -12.81
C ASN A 82 2.50 3.60 -12.80
N VAL A 83 2.55 2.26 -12.75
CA VAL A 83 3.77 1.47 -12.96
C VAL A 83 3.86 1.12 -14.45
N ARG A 84 3.87 2.14 -15.31
CA ARG A 84 4.46 1.95 -16.64
C ARG A 84 5.95 2.06 -16.42
N GLY A 85 6.68 0.96 -16.64
CA GLY A 85 8.13 1.03 -16.75
C GLY A 85 8.49 2.21 -17.64
N ALA A 86 9.46 3.02 -17.22
CA ALA A 86 9.89 4.22 -17.92
C ALA A 86 10.31 3.96 -19.39
N CYS A 87 10.37 2.68 -19.79
CA CYS A 87 10.56 2.22 -21.15
C CYS A 87 9.32 1.43 -21.63
N PRO A 88 8.41 2.05 -22.42
CA PRO A 88 7.25 1.39 -23.01
C PRO A 88 7.61 0.18 -23.91
N ASP A 89 8.81 0.19 -24.49
CA ASP A 89 9.41 -0.95 -25.17
C ASP A 89 10.89 -1.05 -24.74
N PRO A 90 11.30 -2.10 -24.01
CA PRO A 90 12.66 -2.29 -23.55
C PRO A 90 13.70 -2.18 -24.68
N ARG A 91 13.34 -2.53 -25.92
CA ARG A 91 14.22 -2.48 -27.11
C ARG A 91 14.60 -1.07 -27.52
N LEU A 92 13.80 -0.08 -27.12
CA LEU A 92 14.05 1.33 -27.39
C LEU A 92 14.93 1.98 -26.32
N SER A 93 15.27 1.26 -25.24
CA SER A 93 16.22 1.73 -24.24
C SER A 93 17.62 1.78 -24.83
N SER A 94 18.35 2.88 -24.57
CA SER A 94 19.79 2.96 -24.86
C SER A 94 20.58 1.82 -24.23
N ASP A 95 20.05 1.28 -23.13
CA ASP A 95 20.71 0.28 -22.31
C ASP A 95 20.35 -1.15 -22.76
N TYR A 96 19.49 -1.31 -23.77
CA TYR A 96 19.08 -2.63 -24.28
C TYR A 96 20.27 -3.45 -24.79
N SER A 97 21.29 -2.78 -25.34
CA SER A 97 22.52 -3.44 -25.81
C SER A 97 23.40 -3.99 -24.67
N GLN A 98 23.05 -3.75 -23.41
CA GLN A 98 23.83 -4.13 -22.22
C GLN A 98 23.24 -5.35 -21.49
N ILE A 99 22.20 -6.01 -22.03
CA ILE A 99 21.46 -7.12 -21.39
C ILE A 99 22.13 -8.50 -21.69
N GLU A 100 23.45 -8.55 -21.91
CA GLU A 100 24.16 -9.84 -22.08
C GLU A 100 24.57 -10.49 -20.75
#